data_AF-A0A955WMR4-F1
#
_entry.id   AF-A0A955WMR4-F1
#
_cell.length_a   1.000
_cell.length_b   1.000
_cell.length_c   1.000
_cell.angle_alpha   90.00
_cell.angle_beta   90.00
_cell.angle_gamma   90.00
#
_symmetry.space_group_name_H-M   'P 1'
#
loop_
_entity.id
_entity.type
_entity.pdbx_description
1 polymer ?
#
loop_
_entity_poly.entity_id
_entity_poly.type
_entity_poly.pdbx_seq_one_letter_code
_entity_poly.pdbx_strand_id
1 'polypeptide(L)'
;PESARRLARALVALGQTEAAAALADGPRATHDDATQRYIRGLLASDAGKLKVAHDLLAAAADQLTGDAFAQMAYADLLMKQDQATKASTYYRRAMTADKEPIAALGAAHAALQKGDWQEAEAAGREAEARAARSLTHARVRAEAMAVQAQALIASGNRRNLGRADRLLQKSLRVEPDLPEALLGLGQLAERKRRTDEAIRRYKRLTQVAPKDPEAAFRLGRLLFADRKARELGRTELQRASTLDAEGAWGERARRLLTGR
;
A
#
# COMPACT_ATOMS: atom_id res chain seq x y z
N PRO A 1 3.11 -27.79 5.32
CA PRO A 1 2.27 -26.70 5.90
C PRO A 1 2.64 -25.31 5.39
N GLU A 2 3.90 -24.88 5.54
CA GLU A 2 4.36 -23.55 5.09
C GLU A 2 4.24 -23.34 3.58
N SER A 3 4.69 -24.31 2.77
CA SER A 3 4.54 -24.27 1.30
C SER A 3 3.08 -24.13 0.86
N ALA A 4 2.15 -24.75 1.60
CA ALA A 4 0.72 -24.63 1.33
C ALA A 4 0.19 -23.23 1.63
N ARG A 5 0.64 -22.58 2.72
CA ARG A 5 0.28 -21.19 3.04
C ARG A 5 0.82 -20.22 1.99
N ARG A 6 2.08 -20.36 1.61
CA ARG A 6 2.70 -19.55 0.56
C ARG A 6 1.97 -19.70 -0.79
N LEU A 7 1.64 -20.94 -1.18
CA LEU A 7 0.88 -21.20 -2.40
C LEU A 7 -0.54 -20.61 -2.32
N ALA A 8 -1.25 -20.80 -1.21
CA ALA A 8 -2.59 -20.27 -1.02
C ALA A 8 -2.62 -18.74 -1.12
N ARG A 9 -1.66 -18.03 -0.51
CA ARG A 9 -1.52 -16.57 -0.65
C ARG A 9 -1.33 -16.15 -2.11
N ALA A 10 -0.49 -16.87 -2.86
CA ALA A 10 -0.27 -16.60 -4.27
C ALA A 10 -1.53 -16.84 -5.12
N LEU A 11 -2.24 -17.94 -4.88
CA LEU A 11 -3.48 -18.26 -5.59
C LEU A 11 -4.58 -17.22 -5.35
N VAL A 12 -4.77 -16.81 -4.10
CA VAL A 12 -5.72 -15.74 -3.75
C VAL A 12 -5.32 -14.42 -4.43
N ALA A 13 -4.03 -14.06 -4.40
CA ALA A 13 -3.54 -12.86 -5.09
C ALA A 13 -3.75 -12.89 -6.62
N LEU A 14 -3.80 -14.09 -7.22
CA LEU A 14 -4.09 -14.30 -8.64
C LEU A 14 -5.60 -14.45 -8.93
N GLY A 15 -6.47 -14.32 -7.92
CA GLY A 15 -7.92 -14.53 -8.06
C GLY A 15 -8.32 -15.99 -8.26
N GLN A 16 -7.40 -16.95 -8.06
CA GLN A 16 -7.64 -18.38 -8.19
C GLN A 16 -8.23 -18.94 -6.88
N THR A 17 -9.39 -18.42 -6.48
CA THR A 17 -10.04 -18.71 -5.20
C THR A 17 -10.48 -20.17 -5.06
N GLU A 18 -10.93 -20.81 -6.15
CA GLU A 18 -11.28 -22.24 -6.15
C GLU A 18 -10.07 -23.14 -5.90
N ALA A 19 -8.94 -22.83 -6.54
CA ALA A 19 -7.70 -23.56 -6.33
C ALA A 19 -7.17 -23.38 -4.89
N ALA A 20 -7.28 -22.17 -4.34
CA ALA A 20 -6.95 -21.90 -2.95
C ALA A 20 -7.88 -22.65 -1.99
N ALA A 21 -9.19 -22.72 -2.26
CA ALA A 21 -10.15 -23.48 -1.46
C ALA A 21 -9.85 -24.98 -1.48
N ALA A 22 -9.50 -25.53 -2.64
CA ALA A 22 -9.11 -26.93 -2.77
C ALA A 22 -7.86 -27.30 -1.94
N LEU A 23 -6.96 -26.35 -1.65
CA LEU A 23 -5.84 -26.57 -0.73
C LEU A 23 -6.28 -26.73 0.73
N ALA A 24 -7.39 -26.09 1.12
CA ALA A 24 -7.96 -26.20 2.47
C ALA A 24 -8.80 -27.47 2.63
N ASP A 25 -9.55 -27.87 1.59
CA ASP A 25 -10.60 -28.90 1.68
C ASP A 25 -10.26 -30.23 0.96
N GLY A 26 -9.10 -30.34 0.30
CA GLY A 26 -8.75 -31.49 -0.52
C GLY A 26 -8.42 -32.79 0.25
N PRO A 27 -8.45 -33.96 -0.41
CA PRO A 27 -8.20 -35.27 0.22
C PRO A 27 -6.76 -35.47 0.72
N ARG A 28 -5.83 -34.59 0.32
CA ARG A 28 -4.46 -34.49 0.85
C ARG A 28 -4.32 -33.42 1.95
N ALA A 29 -5.42 -32.86 2.46
CA ALA A 29 -5.44 -31.93 3.57
C ALA A 29 -4.99 -32.63 4.86
N THR A 30 -3.69 -32.82 4.97
CA THR A 30 -2.95 -33.23 6.17
C THR A 30 -2.44 -32.00 6.93
N HIS A 31 -2.94 -30.81 6.57
CA HIS A 31 -2.52 -29.55 7.14
C HIS A 31 -3.28 -29.31 8.43
N ASP A 32 -2.54 -28.99 9.51
CA ASP A 32 -3.10 -28.67 10.80
C ASP A 32 -4.19 -27.58 10.68
N ASP A 33 -5.13 -27.61 11.63
CA ASP A 33 -6.30 -26.75 11.72
C ASP A 33 -5.96 -25.23 11.58
N ALA A 34 -4.79 -24.79 12.05
CA ALA A 34 -4.31 -23.42 11.87
C ALA A 34 -4.07 -23.04 10.40
N THR A 35 -3.52 -23.96 9.61
CA THR A 35 -3.27 -23.75 8.19
C THR A 35 -4.58 -23.67 7.40
N GLN A 36 -5.59 -24.47 7.77
CA GLN A 36 -6.92 -24.38 7.15
C GLN A 36 -7.61 -23.06 7.49
N ARG A 37 -7.55 -22.63 8.76
CA ARG A 37 -8.04 -21.32 9.19
C ARG A 37 -7.38 -20.18 8.43
N TYR A 38 -6.06 -20.25 8.24
CA TYR A 38 -5.32 -19.27 7.45
C TYR A 38 -5.87 -19.14 6.02
N ILE A 39 -5.99 -20.26 5.29
CA ILE A 39 -6.44 -20.25 3.89
C ILE A 39 -7.88 -19.75 3.78
N ARG A 40 -8.79 -20.25 4.63
CA ARG A 40 -10.19 -19.81 4.67
C ARG A 40 -10.32 -18.34 5.06
N GLY A 41 -9.45 -17.87 5.96
CA GLY A 41 -9.36 -16.47 6.36
C GLY A 41 -8.93 -15.55 5.21
N LEU A 42 -7.95 -15.97 4.39
CA LEU A 42 -7.56 -15.24 3.18
C LEU A 42 -8.72 -15.14 2.18
N LEU A 43 -9.40 -16.26 1.90
CA LEU A 43 -10.55 -16.30 1.01
C LEU A 43 -11.70 -15.42 1.52
N ALA A 44 -11.96 -15.45 2.83
CA ALA A 44 -12.96 -14.58 3.44
C ALA A 44 -12.58 -13.10 3.33
N SER A 45 -11.29 -12.75 3.47
CA SER A 45 -10.82 -11.38 3.31
C SER A 45 -10.95 -10.90 1.86
N ASP A 46 -10.68 -11.75 0.88
CA ASP A 46 -10.81 -11.44 -0.55
C ASP A 46 -12.28 -11.24 -0.93
N ALA A 47 -13.17 -12.08 -0.40
CA ALA A 47 -14.61 -11.96 -0.56
C ALA A 47 -15.25 -10.79 0.22
N GLY A 48 -14.45 -9.94 0.89
CA GLY A 48 -14.95 -8.80 1.68
C GLY A 48 -15.68 -9.17 2.97
N LYS A 49 -15.66 -10.44 3.38
CA LYS A 49 -16.29 -10.94 4.62
C LYS A 49 -15.40 -10.65 5.83
N LEU A 50 -15.19 -9.37 6.12
CA LEU A 50 -14.15 -8.90 7.05
C LEU A 50 -14.25 -9.50 8.46
N LYS A 51 -15.45 -9.73 8.98
CA LYS A 51 -15.65 -10.34 10.30
C LYS A 51 -15.17 -11.81 10.32
N VAL A 52 -15.61 -12.59 9.34
CA VAL A 52 -15.20 -14.00 9.21
C VAL A 52 -13.69 -14.11 8.97
N ALA A 53 -13.15 -13.22 8.13
CA ALA A 53 -11.71 -13.13 7.90
C ALA A 53 -10.94 -12.83 9.19
N HIS A 54 -11.46 -11.91 10.01
CA HIS A 54 -10.86 -11.54 11.29
C HIS A 54 -10.78 -12.72 12.23
N ASP A 55 -11.90 -13.41 12.46
CA ASP A 55 -11.97 -14.53 13.40
C ASP A 55 -11.01 -15.66 12.97
N LEU A 56 -10.97 -15.98 11.68
CA LEU A 56 -10.12 -17.04 11.13
C LEU A 56 -8.63 -16.68 11.13
N LEU A 57 -8.28 -15.47 10.67
CA LEU A 57 -6.88 -15.04 10.58
C LEU A 57 -6.28 -14.73 11.95
N ALA A 58 -7.06 -14.22 12.90
CA ALA A 58 -6.63 -14.02 14.28
C ALA A 58 -6.24 -15.36 14.92
N ALA A 59 -7.14 -16.34 14.87
CA ALA A 59 -6.89 -17.68 15.41
C ALA A 59 -5.70 -18.37 14.74
N ALA A 60 -5.56 -18.24 13.41
CA ALA A 60 -4.41 -18.76 12.69
C ALA A 60 -3.09 -18.08 13.10
N ALA A 61 -3.09 -16.75 13.24
CA ALA A 61 -1.90 -16.00 13.66
C ALA A 61 -1.50 -16.30 15.12
N ASP A 62 -2.45 -16.55 16.01
CA ASP A 62 -2.15 -16.91 17.40
C ASP A 62 -1.56 -18.32 17.53
N GLN A 63 -1.95 -19.25 16.66
CA GLN A 63 -1.37 -20.60 16.63
C GLN A 63 -0.03 -20.65 15.86
N LEU A 64 0.10 -19.83 14.82
CA LEU A 64 1.27 -19.76 13.94
C LEU A 64 2.13 -18.52 14.27
N THR A 65 2.55 -18.40 15.53
CA THR A 65 3.30 -17.23 16.02
C THR A 65 4.63 -17.01 15.31
N GLY A 66 5.28 -18.09 14.87
CA GLY A 66 6.53 -18.08 14.12
C GLY A 66 6.38 -18.11 12.60
N ASP A 67 5.17 -17.98 12.05
CA ASP A 67 4.94 -17.97 10.60
C ASP A 67 4.71 -16.54 10.09
N ALA A 68 5.65 -16.01 9.31
CA ALA A 68 5.56 -14.64 8.83
C ALA A 68 4.33 -14.39 7.95
N PHE A 69 3.90 -15.37 7.14
CA PHE A 69 2.74 -15.20 6.25
C PHE A 69 1.42 -15.11 7.03
N ALA A 70 1.25 -15.88 8.09
CA ALA A 70 0.08 -15.84 8.98
C ALA A 70 0.03 -14.51 9.75
N GLN A 71 1.16 -14.10 10.34
CA GLN A 71 1.25 -12.81 11.02
C GLN A 71 0.94 -11.65 10.07
N MET A 72 1.52 -11.65 8.87
CA MET A 72 1.26 -10.61 7.86
C MET A 72 -0.18 -10.61 7.37
N ALA A 73 -0.78 -11.76 7.06
CA ALA A 73 -2.15 -11.80 6.56
C ALA A 73 -3.14 -11.17 7.55
N TYR A 74 -2.96 -11.42 8.85
CA TYR A 74 -3.77 -10.77 9.86
C TYR A 74 -3.44 -9.28 10.02
N ALA A 75 -2.16 -8.89 9.94
CA ALA A 75 -1.76 -7.49 9.92
C ALA A 75 -2.37 -6.71 8.74
N ASP A 76 -2.34 -7.28 7.52
CA ASP A 76 -2.93 -6.75 6.30
C ASP A 76 -4.44 -6.51 6.50
N LEU A 77 -5.14 -7.45 7.13
CA LEU A 77 -6.56 -7.30 7.45
C LEU A 77 -6.81 -6.19 8.48
N LEU A 78 -5.99 -6.10 9.52
CA LEU A 78 -6.09 -5.05 10.54
C LEU A 78 -5.86 -3.66 9.94
N MET A 79 -4.97 -3.53 8.95
CA MET A 79 -4.78 -2.28 8.20
C MET A 79 -6.07 -1.86 7.48
N LYS A 80 -6.76 -2.81 6.83
CA LYS A 80 -8.07 -2.55 6.17
C LYS A 80 -9.16 -2.13 7.16
N GLN A 81 -9.02 -2.52 8.43
CA GLN A 81 -9.94 -2.18 9.52
C GLN A 81 -9.50 -0.91 10.28
N ASP A 82 -8.54 -0.14 9.75
CA ASP A 82 -7.97 1.07 10.39
C ASP A 82 -7.34 0.80 11.79
N GLN A 83 -6.94 -0.44 12.04
CA GLN A 83 -6.31 -0.88 13.29
C GLN A 83 -4.78 -0.93 13.16
N ALA A 84 -4.18 0.15 12.65
CA ALA A 84 -2.75 0.24 12.36
C ALA A 84 -1.85 -0.08 13.57
N THR A 85 -2.26 0.33 14.78
CA THR A 85 -1.56 0.02 16.04
C THR A 85 -1.42 -1.48 16.27
N LYS A 86 -2.50 -2.25 16.07
CA LYS A 86 -2.46 -3.71 16.19
C LYS A 86 -1.68 -4.32 15.04
N ALA A 87 -1.92 -3.87 13.81
CA ALA A 87 -1.24 -4.37 12.61
C ALA A 87 0.29 -4.32 12.73
N SER A 88 0.84 -3.19 13.21
CA SER A 88 2.28 -3.01 13.45
C SER A 88 2.87 -4.05 14.41
N THR A 89 2.12 -4.50 15.42
CA THR A 89 2.59 -5.60 16.30
C THR A 89 2.72 -6.91 15.52
N TYR A 90 1.75 -7.23 14.67
CA TYR A 90 1.79 -8.45 13.86
C TYR A 90 2.86 -8.38 12.75
N TYR A 91 3.07 -7.21 12.12
CA TYR A 91 4.18 -7.03 11.19
C TYR A 91 5.54 -7.20 11.87
N ARG A 92 5.73 -6.68 13.09
CA ARG A 92 6.98 -6.91 13.85
C ARG A 92 7.20 -8.39 14.18
N ARG A 93 6.14 -9.13 14.54
CA ARG A 93 6.23 -10.59 14.72
C ARG A 93 6.64 -11.29 13.42
N ALA A 94 6.04 -10.89 12.30
CA ALA A 94 6.43 -11.40 10.99
C ALA A 94 7.91 -11.11 10.66
N MET A 95 8.40 -9.90 10.98
CA MET A 95 9.79 -9.49 10.78
C MET A 95 10.79 -10.27 11.66
N THR A 96 10.35 -10.80 12.80
CA THR A 96 11.17 -11.67 13.66
C THR A 96 11.15 -13.12 13.19
N ALA A 97 9.99 -13.59 12.72
CA ALA A 97 9.79 -14.94 12.19
C ALA A 97 10.57 -15.15 10.87
N ASP A 98 10.59 -14.13 10.01
CA ASP A 98 11.26 -14.15 8.73
C ASP A 98 11.96 -12.83 8.42
N LYS A 99 13.09 -12.92 7.72
CA LYS A 99 13.91 -11.79 7.29
C LYS A 99 13.42 -11.17 5.97
N GLU A 100 12.28 -11.63 5.45
CA GLU A 100 11.66 -11.07 4.25
C GLU A 100 11.41 -9.55 4.39
N PRO A 101 11.66 -8.76 3.32
CA PRO A 101 11.51 -7.31 3.35
C PRO A 101 10.05 -6.85 3.40
N ILE A 102 9.11 -7.69 2.94
CA ILE A 102 7.69 -7.34 2.81
C ILE A 102 7.03 -7.09 4.18
N ALA A 103 7.43 -7.82 5.23
CA ALA A 103 6.94 -7.60 6.58
C ALA A 103 7.38 -6.24 7.14
N ALA A 104 8.65 -5.85 6.88
CA ALA A 104 9.19 -4.55 7.27
C ALA A 104 8.51 -3.40 6.50
N LEU A 105 8.20 -3.61 5.21
CA LEU A 105 7.43 -2.65 4.43
C LEU A 105 6.01 -2.48 4.99
N GLY A 106 5.35 -3.57 5.37
CA GLY A 106 4.05 -3.54 6.05
C GLY A 106 4.10 -2.77 7.37
N ALA A 107 5.13 -2.99 8.20
CA ALA A 107 5.35 -2.24 9.43
C ALA A 107 5.51 -0.73 9.16
N ALA A 108 6.25 -0.37 8.10
CA ALA A 108 6.45 1.02 7.71
C ALA A 108 5.14 1.71 7.31
N HIS A 109 4.28 1.03 6.53
CA HIS A 109 2.94 1.53 6.20
C HIS A 109 2.05 1.67 7.43
N ALA A 110 2.08 0.69 8.34
CA ALA A 110 1.32 0.76 9.59
C ALA A 110 1.73 1.95 10.45
N ALA A 111 3.04 2.19 10.60
CA ALA A 111 3.55 3.36 11.32
C ALA A 111 3.15 4.68 10.64
N LEU A 112 3.18 4.74 9.32
CA LEU A 112 2.74 5.90 8.55
C LEU A 112 1.25 6.23 8.79
N GLN A 113 0.38 5.22 8.80
CA GLN A 113 -1.06 5.39 9.07
C GLN A 113 -1.33 5.90 10.49
N LYS A 114 -0.55 5.46 11.49
CA LYS A 114 -0.63 5.97 12.86
C LYS A 114 -0.12 7.42 13.02
N GLY A 115 0.63 7.92 12.05
CA GLY A 115 1.36 9.18 12.15
C GLY A 115 2.69 9.09 12.91
N ASP A 116 3.22 7.88 13.13
CA ASP A 116 4.58 7.70 13.66
C ASP A 116 5.60 7.75 12.52
N TRP A 117 5.95 8.98 12.13
CA TRP A 117 6.85 9.23 11.01
C TRP A 117 8.27 8.70 11.26
N GLN A 118 8.70 8.59 12.52
CA GLN A 118 10.03 8.08 12.85
C GLN A 118 10.07 6.56 12.72
N GLU A 119 9.06 5.87 13.27
CA GLU A 119 8.93 4.42 13.11
C GLU A 119 8.75 4.04 11.63
N ALA A 120 7.96 4.81 10.88
CA ALA A 120 7.76 4.59 9.44
C ALA A 120 9.06 4.71 8.64
N GLU A 121 9.87 5.73 8.92
CA GLU A 121 11.17 5.90 8.27
C GLU A 121 12.14 4.76 8.65
N ALA A 122 12.19 4.37 9.93
CA ALA A 122 13.06 3.30 10.40
C ALA A 122 12.70 1.94 9.78
N ALA A 123 11.42 1.56 9.83
CA ALA A 123 10.93 0.31 9.24
C ALA A 123 11.12 0.30 7.71
N GLY A 124 10.91 1.45 7.04
CA GLY A 124 11.16 1.59 5.61
C GLY A 124 12.64 1.41 5.25
N ARG A 125 13.59 1.91 6.06
CA ARG A 125 15.03 1.66 5.86
C ARG A 125 15.38 0.20 6.04
N GLU A 126 14.77 -0.47 7.02
CA GLU A 126 14.97 -1.90 7.23
C GLU A 126 14.45 -2.73 6.05
N ALA A 127 13.26 -2.38 5.54
CA ALA A 127 12.69 -3.00 4.35
C ALA A 127 13.60 -2.84 3.13
N GLU A 128 14.13 -1.63 2.91
CA GLU A 128 15.10 -1.35 1.84
C GLU A 128 16.37 -2.20 1.99
N ALA A 129 16.94 -2.27 3.21
CA ALA A 129 18.17 -3.01 3.48
C ALA A 129 18.00 -4.53 3.31
N ARG A 130 16.85 -5.08 3.73
CA ARG A 130 16.48 -6.48 3.51
C ARG A 130 16.28 -6.76 2.02
N ALA A 131 15.54 -5.89 1.32
CA ALA A 131 15.25 -6.04 -0.11
C ALA A 131 16.51 -5.92 -0.98
N ALA A 132 17.49 -5.11 -0.57
CA ALA A 132 18.75 -4.94 -1.30
C ALA A 132 19.61 -6.22 -1.37
N ARG A 133 19.31 -7.25 -0.56
CA ARG A 133 20.03 -8.53 -0.57
C ARG A 133 19.64 -9.44 -1.72
N SER A 134 18.56 -9.14 -2.44
CA SER A 134 18.10 -9.93 -3.59
C SER A 134 17.65 -9.06 -4.74
N LEU A 135 17.94 -9.49 -5.96
CA LEU A 135 17.45 -8.85 -7.19
C LEU A 135 15.93 -9.03 -7.37
N THR A 136 15.33 -10.06 -6.77
CA THR A 136 13.89 -10.35 -6.88
C THR A 136 13.01 -9.37 -6.10
N HIS A 137 13.58 -8.54 -5.22
CA HIS A 137 12.85 -7.58 -4.41
C HIS A 137 13.05 -6.12 -4.88
N ALA A 138 13.39 -5.90 -6.16
CA ALA A 138 13.57 -4.56 -6.72
C ALA A 138 12.37 -3.64 -6.44
N ARG A 139 11.16 -4.13 -6.68
CA ARG A 139 9.93 -3.39 -6.40
C ARG A 139 9.73 -3.06 -4.93
N VAL A 140 9.88 -4.04 -4.03
CA VAL A 140 9.78 -3.82 -2.57
C VAL A 140 10.83 -2.80 -2.11
N ARG A 141 12.04 -2.84 -2.67
CA ARG A 141 13.08 -1.85 -2.39
C ARG A 141 12.67 -0.44 -2.82
N ALA A 142 12.04 -0.30 -3.99
CA ALA A 142 11.54 0.99 -4.47
C ALA A 142 10.38 1.51 -3.62
N GLU A 143 9.44 0.65 -3.24
CA GLU A 143 8.31 0.96 -2.34
C GLU A 143 8.82 1.39 -0.95
N ALA A 144 9.81 0.68 -0.40
CA ALA A 144 10.44 1.03 0.87
C ALA A 144 11.06 2.44 0.85
N MET A 145 11.74 2.83 -0.24
CA MET A 145 12.24 4.20 -0.41
C MET A 145 11.10 5.22 -0.50
N ALA A 146 9.98 4.87 -1.16
CA ALA A 146 8.83 5.75 -1.29
C ALA A 146 8.13 5.99 0.07
N VAL A 147 7.95 4.95 0.89
CA VAL A 147 7.38 5.08 2.24
C VAL A 147 8.25 5.93 3.16
N GLN A 148 9.57 5.74 3.14
CA GLN A 148 10.48 6.60 3.88
C GLN A 148 10.31 8.08 3.47
N ALA A 149 10.20 8.33 2.17
CA ALA A 149 9.98 9.68 1.66
C ALA A 149 8.62 10.26 2.09
N GLN A 150 7.56 9.46 2.10
CA GLN A 150 6.24 9.87 2.60
C GLN A 150 6.30 10.26 4.08
N ALA A 151 6.97 9.48 4.92
CA ALA A 151 7.18 9.81 6.33
C ALA A 151 7.94 11.13 6.50
N LEU A 152 8.99 11.34 5.71
CA LEU A 152 9.75 12.59 5.69
C LEU A 152 8.92 13.79 5.23
N ILE A 153 8.07 13.61 4.22
CA ILE A 153 7.11 14.63 3.77
C ILE A 153 6.12 14.94 4.90
N ALA A 154 5.54 13.94 5.53
CA ALA A 154 4.58 14.11 6.61
C ALA A 154 5.17 14.85 7.83
N SER A 155 6.43 14.59 8.18
CA SER A 155 7.14 15.26 9.28
C SER A 155 7.35 16.79 9.10
N GLY A 156 7.14 17.33 7.89
CA GLY A 156 7.03 18.77 7.64
C GLY A 156 8.31 19.61 7.67
N ASN A 157 9.45 19.09 8.15
CA ASN A 157 10.72 19.86 8.20
C ASN A 157 11.34 20.05 6.79
N ARG A 158 11.80 21.28 6.46
CA ARG A 158 12.50 21.60 5.19
C ARG A 158 13.67 20.65 4.87
N ARG A 159 14.47 20.27 5.88
CA ARG A 159 15.59 19.33 5.70
C ARG A 159 15.10 17.95 5.23
N ASN A 160 13.93 17.53 5.71
CA ASN A 160 13.32 16.24 5.37
C ASN A 160 12.76 16.25 3.94
N LEU A 161 12.25 17.38 3.44
CA LEU A 161 11.78 17.49 2.04
C LEU A 161 12.91 17.24 1.03
N GLY A 162 14.13 17.71 1.32
CA GLY A 162 15.30 17.43 0.47
C GLY A 162 15.74 15.96 0.50
N ARG A 163 15.56 15.28 1.64
CA ARG A 163 15.84 13.84 1.77
C ARG A 163 14.78 13.01 1.04
N ALA A 164 13.50 13.36 1.20
CA ALA A 164 12.38 12.73 0.51
C ALA A 164 12.54 12.78 -1.01
N ASP A 165 12.90 13.95 -1.56
CA ASP A 165 13.15 14.13 -2.99
C ASP A 165 14.20 13.14 -3.52
N ARG A 166 15.34 13.01 -2.82
CA ARG A 166 16.40 12.06 -3.20
C ARG A 166 15.96 10.60 -3.12
N LEU A 167 15.16 10.24 -2.12
CA LEU A 167 14.63 8.88 -1.95
C LEU A 167 13.65 8.53 -3.06
N LEU A 168 12.73 9.44 -3.41
CA LEU A 168 11.77 9.21 -4.48
C LEU A 168 12.45 9.12 -5.85
N GLN A 169 13.48 9.95 -6.09
CA GLN A 169 14.28 9.83 -7.31
C GLN A 169 15.06 8.51 -7.38
N LYS A 170 15.58 8.00 -6.24
CA LYS A 170 16.19 6.66 -6.18
C LYS A 170 15.16 5.57 -6.44
N SER A 171 13.97 5.69 -5.85
CA SER A 171 12.86 4.77 -6.03
C SER A 171 12.50 4.66 -7.52
N LEU A 172 12.33 5.78 -8.22
CA LEU A 172 12.06 5.79 -9.67
C LEU A 172 13.23 5.34 -10.55
N ARG A 173 14.47 5.27 -10.03
CA ARG A 173 15.57 4.62 -10.77
C ARG A 173 15.50 3.10 -10.68
N VAL A 174 14.88 2.57 -9.63
CA VAL A 174 14.67 1.13 -9.45
C VAL A 174 13.39 0.70 -10.17
N GLU A 175 12.30 1.45 -9.97
CA GLU A 175 10.99 1.21 -10.59
C GLU A 175 10.46 2.53 -11.21
N PRO A 176 10.71 2.78 -12.51
CA PRO A 176 10.40 4.06 -13.17
C PRO A 176 8.94 4.51 -13.12
N ASP A 177 8.03 3.57 -12.96
CA ASP A 177 6.58 3.79 -12.99
C ASP A 177 5.91 3.49 -11.65
N LEU A 178 6.68 3.51 -10.55
CA LEU A 178 6.13 3.27 -9.22
C LEU A 178 5.13 4.38 -8.81
N PRO A 179 3.84 4.07 -8.62
CA PRO A 179 2.81 5.06 -8.32
C PRO A 179 3.10 5.91 -7.09
N GLU A 180 3.54 5.28 -6.00
CA GLU A 180 3.81 5.92 -4.72
C GLU A 180 4.94 6.96 -4.84
N ALA A 181 5.93 6.68 -5.67
CA ALA A 181 7.05 7.58 -5.89
C ALA A 181 6.69 8.76 -6.80
N LEU A 182 5.87 8.52 -7.84
CA LEU A 182 5.31 9.58 -8.69
C LEU A 182 4.41 10.52 -7.88
N LEU A 183 3.54 9.96 -7.03
CA LEU A 183 2.69 10.70 -6.11
C LEU A 183 3.52 11.56 -5.15
N GLY A 184 4.53 10.98 -4.49
CA GLY A 184 5.40 11.69 -3.57
C GLY A 184 6.17 12.86 -4.22
N LEU A 185 6.68 12.68 -5.44
CA LEU A 185 7.36 13.77 -6.18
C LEU A 185 6.38 14.86 -6.59
N GLY A 186 5.16 14.49 -7.00
CA GLY A 186 4.09 15.44 -7.26
C GLY A 186 3.79 16.29 -6.02
N GLN A 187 3.58 15.66 -4.87
CA GLN A 187 3.30 16.35 -3.60
C GLN A 187 4.45 17.28 -3.17
N LEU A 188 5.71 16.86 -3.35
CA LEU A 188 6.86 17.71 -3.11
C LEU A 188 6.91 18.92 -4.05
N ALA A 189 6.62 18.72 -5.34
CA ALA A 189 6.56 19.79 -6.31
C ALA A 189 5.47 20.81 -5.95
N GLU A 190 4.29 20.35 -5.49
CA GLU A 190 3.24 21.23 -4.99
C GLU A 190 3.68 22.06 -3.78
N ARG A 191 4.31 21.43 -2.78
CA ARG A 191 4.85 22.13 -1.60
C ARG A 191 5.93 23.16 -1.95
N LYS A 192 6.68 22.90 -3.02
CA LYS A 192 7.68 23.82 -3.59
C LYS A 192 7.07 24.84 -4.57
N ARG A 193 5.74 24.84 -4.76
CA ARG A 193 5.00 25.67 -5.74
C ARG A 193 5.49 25.51 -7.19
N ARG A 194 6.00 24.33 -7.54
CA ARG A 194 6.44 23.96 -8.90
C ARG A 194 5.29 23.27 -9.63
N THR A 195 4.25 24.03 -9.97
CA THR A 195 2.99 23.50 -10.52
C THR A 195 3.20 22.66 -11.78
N ASP A 196 4.03 23.11 -12.72
CA ASP A 196 4.29 22.37 -13.97
C ASP A 196 4.96 21.03 -13.72
N GLU A 197 5.87 20.96 -12.74
CA GLU A 197 6.51 19.72 -12.34
C GLU A 197 5.49 18.77 -11.71
N ALA A 198 4.63 19.28 -10.82
CA ALA A 198 3.56 18.49 -10.20
C ALA A 198 2.60 17.92 -11.25
N ILE A 199 2.18 18.73 -12.23
CA ILE A 199 1.33 18.29 -13.36
C ILE A 199 2.01 17.17 -14.14
N ARG A 200 3.31 17.29 -14.46
CA ARG A 200 4.04 16.22 -15.17
C ARG A 200 4.06 14.92 -14.38
N ARG A 201 4.31 14.98 -13.06
CA ARG A 201 4.33 13.79 -12.19
C ARG A 201 2.95 13.14 -12.09
N TYR A 202 1.90 13.93 -11.85
CA TYR A 202 0.54 13.40 -11.75
C TYR A 202 0.00 12.90 -13.09
N LYS A 203 0.37 13.52 -14.21
CA LYS A 203 0.03 13.00 -15.54
C LYS A 203 0.66 11.64 -15.81
N ARG A 204 1.91 11.42 -15.37
CA ARG A 204 2.50 10.07 -15.45
C ARG A 204 1.78 9.11 -14.51
N LEU A 205 1.45 9.54 -13.30
CA LEU A 205 0.71 8.74 -12.32
C LEU A 205 -0.64 8.27 -12.87
N THR A 206 -1.41 9.14 -13.53
CA THR A 206 -2.70 8.77 -14.12
C THR A 206 -2.57 7.82 -15.32
N GLN A 207 -1.41 7.77 -15.98
CA GLN A 207 -1.12 6.78 -17.03
C GLN A 207 -0.81 5.39 -16.46
N VAL A 208 -0.02 5.34 -15.38
CA VAL A 208 0.40 4.06 -14.77
C VAL A 208 -0.67 3.49 -13.84
N ALA A 209 -1.48 4.35 -13.21
CA ALA A 209 -2.56 4.01 -12.30
C ALA A 209 -3.87 4.73 -12.72
N PRO A 210 -4.49 4.35 -13.86
CA PRO A 210 -5.67 5.05 -14.39
C PRO A 210 -6.91 4.98 -13.49
N LYS A 211 -6.95 4.03 -12.56
CA LYS A 211 -8.03 3.83 -11.58
C LYS A 211 -7.74 4.47 -10.22
N ASP A 212 -6.64 5.21 -10.07
CA ASP A 212 -6.34 5.91 -8.83
C ASP A 212 -7.13 7.24 -8.75
N PRO A 213 -8.08 7.37 -7.80
CA PRO A 213 -8.86 8.58 -7.64
C PRO A 213 -8.04 9.76 -7.10
N GLU A 214 -7.01 9.51 -6.28
CA GLU A 214 -6.13 10.57 -5.77
C GLU A 214 -5.32 11.19 -6.91
N ALA A 215 -4.76 10.36 -7.78
CA ALA A 215 -4.03 10.81 -8.96
C ALA A 215 -4.89 11.70 -9.87
N ALA A 216 -6.10 11.22 -10.18
CA ALA A 216 -7.07 11.95 -11.00
C ALA A 216 -7.45 13.29 -10.33
N PHE A 217 -7.73 13.27 -9.03
CA PHE A 217 -8.08 14.49 -8.28
C PHE A 217 -6.94 15.51 -8.28
N ARG A 218 -5.70 15.08 -7.99
CA ARG A 218 -4.54 15.98 -7.90
C ARG A 218 -4.19 16.62 -9.23
N LEU A 219 -4.20 15.83 -10.31
CA LEU A 219 -4.02 16.36 -11.66
C LEU A 219 -5.15 17.33 -12.02
N GLY A 220 -6.41 16.89 -11.80
CA GLY A 220 -7.60 17.67 -12.08
C GLY A 220 -7.62 19.01 -11.37
N ARG A 221 -7.29 19.05 -10.08
CA ARG A 221 -7.24 20.29 -9.29
C ARG A 221 -6.22 21.29 -9.83
N LEU A 222 -5.03 20.83 -10.21
CA LEU A 222 -3.98 21.71 -10.74
C LEU A 222 -4.34 22.25 -12.12
N LEU A 223 -4.87 21.40 -13.00
CA LEU A 223 -5.32 21.82 -14.34
C LEU A 223 -6.55 22.73 -14.27
N PHE A 224 -7.47 22.48 -13.34
CA PHE A 224 -8.69 23.29 -13.17
C PHE A 224 -8.38 24.71 -12.69
N ALA A 225 -7.29 24.88 -11.95
CA ALA A 225 -6.79 26.19 -11.53
C ALA A 225 -6.15 26.99 -12.70
N ASP A 226 -5.60 26.31 -13.70
CA ASP A 226 -5.09 26.95 -14.92
C ASP A 226 -6.23 27.24 -15.89
N ARG A 227 -6.41 28.52 -16.24
CA ARG A 227 -7.44 28.96 -17.19
C ARG A 227 -7.33 28.25 -18.54
N LYS A 228 -6.11 27.96 -19.01
CA LYS A 228 -5.89 27.33 -20.32
C LYS A 228 -6.21 25.84 -20.32
N ALA A 229 -6.08 25.17 -19.19
CA ALA A 229 -6.27 23.72 -19.05
C ALA A 229 -7.53 23.34 -18.25
N ARG A 230 -8.43 24.31 -18.00
CA ARG A 230 -9.56 24.14 -17.09
C ARG A 230 -10.49 22.99 -17.46
N GLU A 231 -10.79 22.82 -18.75
CA GLU A 231 -11.66 21.72 -19.22
C GLU A 231 -11.03 20.35 -18.99
N LEU A 232 -9.72 20.20 -19.24
CA LEU A 232 -8.99 18.97 -18.91
C LEU A 232 -9.02 18.70 -17.40
N GLY A 233 -8.86 19.76 -16.60
CA GLY A 233 -9.01 19.68 -15.15
C GLY A 233 -10.39 19.21 -14.71
N ARG A 234 -11.45 19.71 -15.36
CA ARG A 234 -12.84 19.31 -15.11
C ARG A 234 -13.04 17.82 -15.41
N THR A 235 -12.53 17.32 -16.54
CA THR A 235 -12.60 15.89 -16.90
C THR A 235 -11.91 15.00 -15.88
N GLU A 236 -10.72 15.37 -15.42
CA GLU A 236 -9.97 14.58 -14.42
C GLU A 236 -10.66 14.61 -13.05
N LEU A 237 -11.24 15.74 -12.64
CA LEU A 237 -12.05 15.83 -11.41
C LEU A 237 -13.32 14.99 -11.51
N GLN A 238 -14.00 14.97 -12.67
CA GLN A 238 -15.13 14.08 -12.91
C GLN A 238 -14.69 12.61 -12.79
N ARG A 239 -13.56 12.24 -13.40
CA ARG A 239 -13.00 10.88 -13.27
C ARG A 239 -12.74 10.52 -11.81
N ALA A 240 -12.11 11.40 -11.04
CA ALA A 240 -11.89 11.19 -9.60
C ALA A 240 -13.21 10.96 -8.85
N SER A 241 -14.25 11.75 -9.16
CA SER A 241 -15.57 11.61 -8.54
C SER A 241 -16.29 10.30 -8.87
N THR A 242 -16.04 9.74 -10.05
CA THR A 242 -16.60 8.45 -10.48
C THR A 242 -15.81 7.28 -9.90
N LEU A 243 -14.47 7.38 -9.88
CA LEU A 243 -13.59 6.35 -9.32
C LEU A 243 -13.77 6.19 -7.81
N ASP A 244 -14.14 7.27 -7.12
CA ASP A 244 -14.31 7.30 -5.66
C ASP A 244 -15.65 7.95 -5.27
N ALA A 245 -16.75 7.35 -5.71
CA ALA A 245 -18.10 7.91 -5.54
C ALA A 245 -18.42 8.27 -4.08
N GLU A 246 -18.07 7.40 -3.14
CA GLU A 246 -18.39 7.55 -1.73
C GLU A 246 -17.19 7.95 -0.85
N GLY A 247 -15.97 7.98 -1.39
CA GLY A 247 -14.79 8.32 -0.61
C GLY A 247 -14.34 9.78 -0.72
N ALA A 248 -13.27 10.05 0.02
CA ALA A 248 -12.78 11.40 0.27
C ALA A 248 -12.28 12.11 -0.99
N TRP A 249 -11.72 11.38 -1.97
CA TRP A 249 -11.19 12.01 -3.18
C TRP A 249 -12.30 12.42 -4.14
N GLY A 250 -13.32 11.57 -4.30
CA GLY A 250 -14.46 11.94 -5.12
C GLY A 250 -15.32 13.03 -4.49
N GLU A 251 -15.48 13.04 -3.18
CA GLU A 251 -16.12 14.14 -2.46
C GLU A 251 -15.38 15.47 -2.69
N ARG A 252 -14.06 15.49 -2.49
CA ARG A 252 -13.23 16.68 -2.76
C ARG A 252 -13.34 17.13 -4.22
N ALA A 253 -13.38 16.20 -5.17
CA ALA A 253 -13.51 16.51 -6.58
C ALA A 253 -14.86 17.18 -6.88
N ARG A 254 -15.96 16.63 -6.34
CA ARG A 254 -17.30 17.21 -6.49
C ARG A 254 -17.37 18.62 -5.90
N ARG A 255 -16.81 18.85 -4.71
CA ARG A 255 -16.77 20.20 -4.10
C ARG A 255 -16.09 21.24 -4.99
N LEU A 256 -14.95 20.89 -5.60
CA LEU A 256 -14.28 21.79 -6.54
C LEU A 256 -15.09 22.06 -7.81
N LEU A 257 -15.83 21.06 -8.30
CA LEU A 257 -16.66 21.18 -9.50
C LEU A 257 -17.92 22.03 -9.27
N THR A 258 -18.53 21.94 -8.09
CA THR A 258 -19.78 22.64 -7.74
C THR A 258 -19.55 23.98 -7.05
N GLY A 259 -18.34 24.22 -6.52
CA GLY A 259 -18.02 25.40 -5.71
C GLY A 259 -18.69 25.41 -4.34
N ARG A 260 -19.17 24.25 -3.86
CA ARG A 260 -19.87 24.06 -2.57
C ARG A 260 -19.11 23.11 -1.66
#